data_AF-A0A841GVH5-F1
#
_entry.id   AF-A0A841GVH5-F1
#
_cell.length_a   1.000
_cell.length_b   1.000
_cell.length_c   1.000
_cell.angle_alpha   90.00
_cell.angle_beta   90.00
_cell.angle_gamma   90.00
#
_symmetry.space_group_name_H-M   'P 1'
#
loop_
_entity.id
_entity.type
_entity.pdbx_description
1 polymer ?
#
loop_
_entity_poly.entity_id
_entity_poly.type
_entity_poly.pdbx_seq_one_letter_code
_entity_poly.pdbx_strand_id
1 'polypeptide(L)' 'MLSELSIRDPLTNLYNRREFNQKFPKDFSLSKRENMYLNFAIIDIDHFKKINDYYGHLVGDTYLKKFQKFSN' A
#
# COMPACT_ATOMS: atom_id res chain seq x y z
N MET A 1 12.31 13.49 14.67
CA MET A 1 12.00 14.04 13.34
C MET A 1 12.73 13.27 12.22
N LEU A 2 12.62 11.93 12.23
CA LEU A 2 13.11 10.99 11.19
C LEU A 2 12.15 9.78 11.03
N SER A 3 11.04 9.77 11.77
CA SER A 3 10.11 8.65 11.87
C SER A 3 8.91 8.75 10.91
N GLU A 4 8.55 9.94 10.45
CA GLU A 4 7.39 10.11 9.56
C GLU A 4 7.66 9.62 8.13
N LEU A 5 8.89 9.78 7.64
CA LEU A 5 9.37 9.13 6.40
C LEU A 5 9.51 7.60 6.53
N SER A 6 9.36 7.04 7.74
CA SER A 6 9.54 5.60 7.97
C SER A 6 8.26 4.77 7.82
N ILE A 7 7.07 5.40 7.87
CA ILE A 7 5.79 4.67 7.99
C ILE A 7 4.95 4.74 6.71
N ARG A 8 4.95 5.88 6.01
CA ARG A 8 4.13 6.10 4.82
C ARG A 8 4.97 6.14 3.55
N ASP A 9 4.36 5.73 2.44
CA ASP A 9 4.89 5.88 1.09
C ASP A 9 4.74 7.35 0.64
N PRO A 10 5.79 8.02 0.16
CA PRO A 10 5.74 9.45 -0.15
C PRO A 10 4.90 9.77 -1.40
N LEU A 11 4.67 8.81 -2.29
CA LEU A 11 3.91 9.03 -3.51
C LEU A 11 2.40 8.98 -3.24
N THR A 12 1.95 7.99 -2.47
CA THR A 12 0.54 7.68 -2.25
C THR A 12 0.04 8.04 -0.85
N ASN A 13 0.94 8.30 0.11
CA ASN A 13 0.64 8.47 1.53
C ASN A 13 0.01 7.23 2.21
N LEU A 14 -0.01 6.06 1.55
CA LEU A 14 -0.40 4.78 2.16
C LEU A 14 0.69 4.29 3.12
N TYR A 15 0.35 3.32 3.98
CA TYR A 15 1.38 2.62 4.75
C TYR A 15 2.35 1.93 3.80
N ASN A 16 3.64 2.14 4.02
CA ASN A 16 4.65 1.52 3.19
C ASN A 16 4.80 0.03 3.54
N ARG A 17 5.55 -0.69 2.70
CA ARG A 17 5.79 -2.13 2.89
C ARG A 17 6.47 -2.46 4.22
N ARG A 18 7.33 -1.56 4.74
CA ARG A 18 7.99 -1.75 6.03
C ARG A 18 6.98 -1.77 7.16
N GLU A 19 6.03 -0.83 7.17
CA GLU A 19 4.97 -0.77 8.16
C GLU A 19 4.05 -2.01 8.09
N PHE A 20 3.67 -2.44 6.88
CA PHE A 20 2.91 -3.68 6.70
C PHE A 20 3.62 -4.89 7.33
N ASN A 21 4.90 -5.07 7.03
CA ASN A 21 5.71 -6.16 7.56
C ASN A 21 5.86 -6.12 9.10
N GLN A 22 5.73 -4.95 9.71
CA GLN A 22 5.78 -4.79 11.16
C GLN A 22 4.43 -5.02 11.85
N LYS A 23 3.31 -4.63 11.21
CA LYS A 23 1.96 -4.75 11.76
C LYS A 23 1.32 -6.11 11.52
N PHE A 24 1.36 -6.61 10.29
CA PHE A 24 0.64 -7.82 9.91
C PHE A 24 0.95 -9.05 10.78
N PRO A 25 2.22 -9.35 11.16
CA PRO A 25 2.50 -10.47 12.06
C PRO A 25 1.88 -10.32 13.45
N LYS A 26 1.75 -9.09 13.95
CA LYS A 26 1.11 -8.81 15.24
C LYS A 26 -0.40 -9.04 15.14
N ASP A 27 -1.02 -8.51 14.09
CA ASP A 27 -2.46 -8.66 13.85
C ASP A 27 -2.85 -10.13 13.61
N PHE A 28 -2.01 -10.87 12.87
CA PHE A 28 -2.18 -12.32 12.67
C PHE A 28 -2.03 -13.13 13.96
N SER A 29 -1.04 -12.78 14.80
CA SER A 29 -0.86 -13.46 16.09
C SER A 29 -2.03 -13.18 17.04
N LEU A 30 -2.54 -11.94 17.02
CA LEU A 30 -3.70 -11.52 17.78
C LEU A 30 -4.96 -12.26 17.31
N SER A 31 -5.23 -12.29 16.00
CA SER A 31 -6.43 -12.96 15.47
C SER A 31 -6.46 -14.44 15.82
N LYS A 32 -5.29 -15.11 15.78
CA LYS A 32 -5.16 -16.51 16.22
C LYS A 32 -5.45 -16.70 17.70
N ARG A 33 -5.00 -15.76 18.56
CA ARG A 33 -5.21 -15.85 20.02
C ARG A 33 -6.66 -15.58 20.41
N GLU A 34 -7.28 -14.59 19.78
CA GLU A 34 -8.66 -14.16 20.08
C GLU A 34 -9.72 -14.92 19.27
N ASN A 35 -9.30 -15.92 18.47
CA ASN A 35 -10.15 -16.69 17.56
C ASN A 35 -10.99 -15.81 16.62
N MET A 36 -10.37 -14.75 16.08
CA MET A 36 -10.99 -13.81 15.15
C MET A 36 -10.58 -14.10 13.71
N TYR A 37 -11.46 -13.79 12.77
CA TYR A 37 -11.12 -13.80 11.35
C TYR A 37 -10.24 -12.59 10.98
N LEU A 38 -9.14 -12.84 10.30
CA LEU A 38 -8.31 -11.82 9.67
C LEU A 38 -8.39 -11.98 8.15
N ASN A 39 -8.84 -10.94 7.46
CA ASN A 39 -8.89 -10.89 6.00
C ASN A 39 -7.76 -10.01 5.46
N PHE A 40 -7.13 -10.41 4.36
CA PHE A 40 -6.18 -9.57 3.64
C PHE A 40 -6.37 -9.73 2.13
N ALA A 41 -6.01 -8.69 1.38
CA ALA A 41 -6.02 -8.69 -0.07
C ALA A 41 -4.72 -8.09 -0.60
N ILE A 42 -4.26 -8.61 -1.74
CA ILE A 42 -3.18 -8.01 -2.53
C ILE A 42 -3.81 -7.55 -3.83
N ILE A 43 -3.52 -6.30 -4.21
CA ILE A 43 -4.08 -5.68 -5.40
C ILE A 43 -2.92 -5.29 -6.30
N ASP A 44 -3.04 -5.58 -7.59
CA ASP A 44 -2.12 -5.16 -8.63
C ASP A 44 -2.85 -4.29 -9.65
N ILE A 45 -2.15 -3.33 -10.27
CA ILE A 45 -2.73 -2.48 -11.31
C ILE A 45 -2.37 -3.09 -12.66
N ASP A 46 -3.38 -3.69 -13.30
CA ASP A 46 -3.22 -4.30 -14.61
C ASP A 46 -2.64 -3.33 -15.63
N HIS A 47 -1.66 -3.81 -16.40
CA HIS A 47 -1.02 -3.07 -17.48
C HIS A 47 -0.39 -1.72 -17.07
N PHE A 48 -0.05 -1.50 -15.80
CA PHE A 48 0.55 -0.24 -15.34
C PHE A 48 1.82 0.16 -16.11
N LYS A 49 2.62 -0.82 -16.55
CA LYS A 49 3.77 -0.57 -17.42
C LYS A 49 3.39 0.12 -18.74
N LYS A 50 2.28 -0.27 -19.38
CA LYS A 50 1.82 0.36 -20.63
C LYS A 50 1.44 1.83 -20.41
N ILE A 51 0.89 2.17 -19.25
CA ILE A 51 0.58 3.56 -18.89
C ILE A 51 1.88 4.37 -18.79
N ASN A 52 2.90 3.84 -18.11
CA ASN A 52 4.21 4.49 -18.01
C ASN A 52 4.88 4.64 -19.38
N ASP A 53 4.83 3.59 -20.20
CA ASP A 53 5.51 3.56 -21.50
C ASP A 53 4.82 4.53 -22.50
N TYR A 54 3.50 4.72 -22.43
CA TYR A 54 2.75 5.58 -23.36
C TYR A 54 2.62 7.05 -22.88
N TYR A 55 2.40 7.26 -21.59
CA TYR A 55 2.12 8.59 -21.02
C TYR A 55 3.26 9.16 -20.16
N GLY A 56 4.31 8.38 -19.92
CA GLY A 56 5.43 8.76 -19.06
C GLY A 56 5.16 8.55 -17.56
N HIS A 57 6.25 8.46 -16.79
CA HIS A 57 6.21 8.14 -15.36
C HIS A 57 5.41 9.14 -14.51
N LEU A 58 5.42 10.43 -14.84
CA LEU A 58 4.65 11.46 -14.10
C LEU A 58 3.13 11.20 -14.17
N VAL A 59 2.66 10.65 -15.29
CA VAL A 59 1.25 10.26 -15.45
C VAL A 59 0.95 9.00 -14.66
N GLY A 60 1.87 8.02 -14.67
CA GLY A 60 1.79 6.84 -13.81
C GLY A 60 1.68 7.21 -12.32
N ASP A 61 2.51 8.13 -11.85
CA ASP A 61 2.48 8.67 -10.48
C ASP A 61 1.13 9.32 -10.15
N THR A 62 0.55 10.05 -11.09
CA THR A 62 -0.79 10.65 -10.94
C THR A 62 -1.87 9.58 -10.83
N TYR A 63 -1.73 8.48 -11.57
CA TYR A 63 -2.64 7.34 -11.52
C TYR A 63 -2.57 6.65 -10.14
N LEU A 64 -1.37 6.40 -9.63
CA LEU A 64 -1.14 5.82 -8.30
C LEU A 64 -1.74 6.68 -7.18
N LYS A 65 -1.57 8.01 -7.26
CA LYS A 65 -2.20 8.97 -6.32
C LYS A 65 -3.73 8.93 -6.37
N LYS A 66 -4.32 8.75 -7.54
CA LYS A 66 -5.78 8.64 -7.69
C LYS A 66 -6.31 7.31 -7.17
N PHE A 67 -5.60 6.22 -7.46
CA PHE A 67 -5.96 4.89 -6.99
C PHE A 67 -6.06 4.83 -5.47
N GLN A 68 -5.13 5.47 -4.75
CA GLN A 68 -5.19 5.60 -3.30
C GLN A 68 -6.51 6.22 -2.78
N LYS A 69 -7.06 7.23 -3.47
CA LYS A 69 -8.31 7.88 -3.03
C LYS A 69 -9.53 6.99 -3.17
N PHE A 70 -9.50 6.00 -4.06
CA PHE A 70 -10.61 5.07 -4.27
C PHE A 70 -10.69 3.99 -3.19
N SER A 71 -9.56 3.67 -2.56
CA SER A 71 -9.47 2.60 -1.55
C SER A 71 -9.76 3.06 -0.11
N ASN A 72 -10.18 4.32 0.10
CA ASN A 72 -10.53 4.91 1.41
C ASN A 72 -12.01 5.23 1.50
#